data_AF-A0A0B6YUD0-F1
#
_entry.id   AF-A0A0B6YUD0-F1
#
_cell.length_a   1.000
_cell.length_b   1.000
_cell.length_c   1.000
_cell.angle_alpha   90.00
_cell.angle_beta   90.00
_cell.angle_gamma   90.00
#
_symmetry.space_group_name_H-M   'P 1'
#
loop_
_entity.id
_entity.type
_entity.pdbx_description
1 polymer ?
#
loop_
_entity_poly.entity_id
_entity_poly.type
_entity_poly.pdbx_seq_one_letter_code
_entity_poly.pdbx_strand_id
1 'polypeptide(L)'
;VKYMFRPDPVAKSNSVQKTVHEELAKNLASILRPANTDPLVVTRFLKHAWFFFDVLLKSMTLYLIDRDRVKMPRNERFSGEYQYKLQNLLSVVTLHIIQKSKDCREETKSANNSLANFVKNCFTLMDRGYVFKLVSRYIENFNPGDSKA
;
A
#
# COMPACT_ATOMS: atom_id res chain seq x y z
N VAL A 1 15.60 11.23 -12.33
CA VAL A 1 14.74 10.04 -12.62
C VAL A 1 14.38 10.09 -14.10
N LYS A 2 14.99 9.25 -14.94
CA LYS A 2 15.03 9.46 -16.41
C LYS A 2 13.89 8.78 -17.20
N TYR A 3 13.09 7.92 -16.59
CA TYR A 3 11.93 7.31 -17.26
C TYR A 3 10.80 7.09 -16.24
N MET A 4 9.80 7.98 -16.24
CA MET A 4 8.57 7.80 -15.47
C MET A 4 7.43 7.64 -16.46
N PHE A 5 6.79 6.47 -16.46
CA PHE A 5 5.63 6.22 -17.30
C PHE A 5 4.52 7.21 -16.90
N ARG A 6 4.13 8.09 -17.83
CA ARG A 6 3.00 9.00 -17.68
C ARG A 6 1.83 8.44 -18.50
N PRO A 7 0.73 8.04 -17.86
CA PRO A 7 -0.49 7.71 -18.59
C PRO A 7 -0.98 8.95 -19.33
N ASP A 8 -1.43 8.81 -20.58
CA ASP A 8 -2.02 9.91 -21.32
C ASP A 8 -3.27 10.45 -20.58
N PRO A 9 -3.47 11.77 -20.54
CA PRO A 9 -4.70 12.34 -20.02
C PRO A 9 -5.86 11.90 -20.90
N VAL A 10 -6.73 11.04 -20.38
CA VAL A 10 -7.96 10.64 -21.06
C VAL A 10 -8.84 11.87 -21.20
N ALA A 11 -9.28 12.14 -22.44
CA ALA A 11 -10.11 13.29 -22.78
C ALA A 11 -11.28 13.43 -21.80
N LYS A 12 -11.51 14.68 -21.37
CA LYS A 12 -12.48 15.13 -20.35
C LYS A 12 -13.80 14.34 -20.37
N SER A 13 -13.87 13.28 -19.57
CA SER A 13 -15.11 12.77 -19.00
C SER A 13 -15.30 13.46 -17.65
N ASN A 14 -16.53 13.87 -17.32
CA ASN A 14 -16.89 14.48 -16.03
C ASN A 14 -16.65 13.58 -14.80
N SER A 15 -16.12 12.37 -15.00
CA SER A 15 -15.60 11.52 -13.92
C SER A 15 -14.19 11.96 -13.50
N VAL A 16 -13.99 12.27 -12.23
CA VAL A 16 -12.66 12.42 -11.61
C VAL A 16 -11.78 11.25 -12.06
N GLN A 17 -10.77 11.52 -12.89
CA GLN A 17 -9.87 10.49 -13.41
C GLN A 17 -9.14 9.84 -12.23
N LYS A 18 -9.49 8.59 -11.94
CA LYS A 18 -8.88 7.85 -10.85
C LYS A 18 -7.44 7.50 -11.18
N THR A 19 -6.58 7.69 -10.20
CA THR A 19 -5.15 7.47 -10.35
C THR A 19 -4.79 6.00 -10.17
N VAL A 20 -3.61 5.60 -10.65
CA VAL A 20 -3.14 4.22 -10.52
C VAL A 20 -3.05 3.79 -9.06
N HIS A 21 -2.58 4.65 -8.14
CA HIS A 21 -2.49 4.27 -6.73
C HIS A 21 -3.87 4.04 -6.08
N GLU A 22 -4.89 4.81 -6.46
CA GLU A 22 -6.25 4.63 -5.94
C GLU A 22 -6.88 3.31 -6.39
N GLU A 23 -6.77 3.00 -7.69
CA GLU A 23 -7.31 1.75 -8.22
C GLU A 23 -6.46 0.55 -7.79
N LEU A 24 -5.14 0.67 -7.74
CA LEU A 24 -4.27 -0.42 -7.29
C LEU A 24 -4.52 -0.76 -5.82
N ALA A 25 -4.63 0.23 -4.93
CA ALA A 25 -4.93 -0.01 -3.52
C ALA A 25 -6.28 -0.71 -3.34
N LYS A 26 -7.31 -0.24 -4.05
CA LYS A 26 -8.65 -0.82 -4.01
C LYS A 26 -8.67 -2.27 -4.51
N ASN A 27 -8.12 -2.52 -5.70
CA ASN A 27 -8.21 -3.83 -6.34
C ASN A 27 -7.36 -4.87 -5.62
N LEU A 28 -6.14 -4.52 -5.16
CA LEU A 28 -5.33 -5.43 -4.35
C LEU A 28 -6.02 -5.81 -3.04
N ALA A 29 -6.60 -4.83 -2.33
CA ALA A 29 -7.34 -5.13 -1.09
C ALA A 29 -8.56 -6.03 -1.35
N SER A 30 -9.18 -5.92 -2.52
CA SER A 30 -10.30 -6.78 -2.92
C SER A 30 -9.84 -8.20 -3.27
N ILE A 31 -8.79 -8.32 -4.09
CA ILE A 31 -8.24 -9.60 -4.56
C ILE A 31 -7.66 -10.42 -3.41
N LEU A 32 -7.10 -9.76 -2.40
CA LEU A 32 -6.49 -10.39 -1.22
C LEU A 32 -7.47 -10.60 -0.06
N ARG A 33 -8.76 -10.32 -0.23
CA ARG A 33 -9.72 -10.43 0.87
C ARG A 33 -9.82 -11.89 1.37
N PRO A 34 -9.54 -12.18 2.65
CA PRO A 34 -9.39 -13.56 3.16
C PRO A 34 -10.58 -14.49 2.88
N ALA A 35 -11.80 -13.95 2.84
CA ALA A 35 -13.01 -14.74 2.61
C ALA A 35 -13.06 -15.42 1.22
N ASN A 36 -12.43 -14.83 0.20
CA ASN A 36 -12.64 -15.20 -1.21
C ASN A 36 -11.34 -15.39 -2.00
N THR A 37 -10.18 -15.40 -1.36
CA THR A 37 -8.89 -15.44 -2.06
C THR A 37 -8.32 -16.85 -2.13
N ASP A 38 -7.92 -17.27 -3.33
CA ASP A 38 -7.13 -18.48 -3.56
C ASP A 38 -5.78 -18.40 -2.80
N PRO A 39 -5.45 -19.37 -1.94
CA PRO A 39 -4.18 -19.42 -1.22
C PRO A 39 -2.93 -19.27 -2.11
N LEU A 40 -2.97 -19.75 -3.35
CA LEU A 40 -1.88 -19.61 -4.31
C LEU A 40 -1.69 -18.16 -4.72
N VAL A 41 -2.77 -17.42 -4.94
CA VAL A 41 -2.75 -15.98 -5.25
C VAL A 41 -2.12 -15.21 -4.09
N VAL A 42 -2.46 -15.54 -2.84
CA VAL A 42 -1.84 -14.91 -1.66
C VAL A 42 -0.34 -15.16 -1.64
N THR A 43 0.09 -16.42 -1.78
CA THR A 43 1.52 -16.75 -1.73
C THR A 43 2.30 -16.08 -2.86
N ARG A 44 1.74 -16.03 -4.08
CA ARG A 44 2.35 -15.30 -5.20
C ARG A 44 2.40 -13.80 -4.95
N PHE A 45 1.35 -13.22 -4.40
CA PHE A 45 1.35 -11.80 -4.01
C PHE A 45 2.44 -11.52 -2.98
N LEU A 46 2.52 -12.29 -1.89
CA LEU A 46 3.52 -12.09 -0.83
C LEU A 46 4.94 -12.16 -1.40
N LYS A 47 5.23 -13.14 -2.26
CA LYS A 47 6.53 -13.26 -2.95
C LYS A 47 6.92 -12.01 -3.76
N HIS A 48 5.93 -11.35 -4.37
CA HIS A 48 6.14 -10.24 -5.30
C HIS A 48 5.61 -8.89 -4.77
N ALA A 49 5.32 -8.78 -3.46
CA ALA A 49 4.69 -7.61 -2.86
C ALA A 49 5.51 -6.32 -3.08
N TRP A 50 6.84 -6.42 -3.12
CA TRP A 50 7.76 -5.32 -3.39
C TRP A 50 7.39 -4.54 -4.67
N PHE A 51 6.98 -5.25 -5.73
CA PHE A 51 6.64 -4.64 -7.01
C PHE A 51 5.40 -3.77 -6.87
N PHE A 52 4.34 -4.29 -6.25
CA PHE A 52 3.09 -3.56 -6.08
C PHE A 52 3.27 -2.34 -5.19
N PHE A 53 4.07 -2.46 -4.13
CA PHE A 53 4.37 -1.33 -3.26
C PHE A 53 5.23 -0.26 -3.95
N ASP A 54 6.19 -0.65 -4.80
CA ASP A 54 6.97 0.29 -5.60
C ASP A 54 6.09 1.03 -6.63
N VAL A 55 5.16 0.33 -7.30
CA VAL A 55 4.18 0.95 -8.21
C VAL A 55 3.24 1.91 -7.46
N LEU A 56 2.72 1.51 -6.29
CA LEU A 56 1.91 2.37 -5.43
C LEU A 56 2.68 3.65 -5.08
N LEU A 57 3.92 3.52 -4.62
CA LEU A 57 4.74 4.65 -4.20
C LEU A 57 5.03 5.62 -5.36
N LYS A 58 5.39 5.07 -6.53
CA LYS A 58 5.65 5.86 -7.74
C LYS A 58 4.39 6.59 -8.21
N SER A 59 3.23 5.92 -8.20
CA SER A 59 1.97 6.56 -8.59
C SER A 59 1.52 7.63 -7.59
N MET A 60 1.69 7.40 -6.28
CA MET A 60 1.43 8.43 -5.27
C MET A 60 2.31 9.66 -5.49
N THR A 61 3.60 9.44 -5.76
CA THR A 61 4.56 10.52 -6.04
C THR A 61 4.19 11.29 -7.30
N LEU A 62 3.87 10.58 -8.40
CA LEU A 62 3.44 11.18 -9.66
C LEU A 62 2.17 12.02 -9.47
N TYR A 63 1.19 11.52 -8.71
CA TYR A 63 -0.02 12.28 -8.41
C TYR A 63 0.25 13.60 -7.70
N LEU A 64 1.16 13.60 -6.71
CA LEU A 64 1.50 14.83 -6.01
C LEU A 64 2.17 15.84 -6.94
N ILE A 65 3.01 15.37 -7.87
CA ILE A 65 3.70 16.21 -8.84
C ILE A 65 2.71 16.77 -9.88
N ASP A 66 1.94 15.90 -10.54
CA ASP A 66 1.05 16.27 -11.65
C ASP A 66 -0.11 17.16 -11.21
N ARG A 67 -0.53 17.07 -9.94
CA ARG A 67 -1.59 17.91 -9.36
C ARG A 67 -1.05 19.10 -8.55
N ASP A 68 0.26 19.37 -8.60
CA ASP A 68 0.99 20.39 -7.80
C ASP A 68 0.69 20.34 -6.29
N ARG A 69 0.42 19.14 -5.76
CA ARG A 69 0.12 18.94 -4.33
C ARG A 69 1.36 18.79 -3.47
N VAL A 70 2.56 18.64 -4.04
CA VAL A 70 3.81 18.51 -3.26
C VAL A 70 4.01 19.69 -2.30
N LYS A 71 3.58 20.90 -2.69
CA LYS A 71 3.71 22.12 -1.87
C LYS A 71 2.64 22.24 -0.78
N MET A 72 1.56 21.46 -0.86
CA MET A 72 0.50 21.46 0.16
C MET A 72 1.00 20.87 1.49
N PRO A 73 0.40 21.29 2.62
CA PRO A 73 0.53 20.60 3.90
C PRO A 73 0.28 19.09 3.75
N ARG A 74 1.08 18.25 4.42
CA ARG A 74 1.07 16.78 4.23
C ARG A 74 -0.30 16.13 4.51
N ASN A 75 -1.05 16.68 5.46
CA ASN A 75 -2.41 16.27 5.81
C ASN A 75 -3.45 16.56 4.73
N GLU A 76 -3.14 17.45 3.79
CA GLU A 76 -4.04 17.80 2.68
C GLU A 76 -3.57 17.21 1.35
N ARG A 77 -2.51 16.41 1.31
CA ARG A 77 -1.95 15.87 0.05
C ARG A 77 -2.78 14.74 -0.56
N PHE A 78 -3.50 14.00 0.27
CA PHE A 78 -4.32 12.86 -0.14
C PHE A 78 -5.71 12.94 0.50
N SER A 79 -6.74 12.48 -0.20
CA SER A 79 -8.11 12.43 0.32
C SER A 79 -8.24 11.40 1.45
N GLY A 80 -9.20 11.63 2.35
CA GLY A 80 -9.53 10.64 3.39
C GLY A 80 -10.00 9.30 2.81
N GLU A 81 -10.66 9.32 1.65
CA GLU A 81 -11.07 8.09 0.94
C GLU A 81 -9.86 7.26 0.50
N TYR A 82 -8.83 7.89 -0.08
CA TYR A 82 -7.61 7.17 -0.46
C TYR A 82 -6.86 6.65 0.78
N GLN A 83 -6.77 7.45 1.84
CA GLN A 83 -6.18 7.01 3.10
C GLN A 83 -6.88 5.75 3.64
N TYR A 84 -8.21 5.72 3.64
CA TYR A 84 -8.97 4.54 4.03
C TYR A 84 -8.67 3.32 3.15
N LYS A 85 -8.64 3.47 1.82
CA LYS A 85 -8.28 2.38 0.88
C LYS A 85 -6.89 1.83 1.13
N LEU A 86 -5.91 2.72 1.34
CA LEU A 86 -4.53 2.33 1.63
C LEU A 86 -4.43 1.58 2.95
N GLN A 87 -5.06 2.11 4.00
CA GLN A 87 -5.14 1.46 5.30
C GLN A 87 -5.72 0.05 5.19
N ASN A 88 -6.84 -0.11 4.45
CA ASN A 88 -7.47 -1.41 4.24
C ASN A 88 -6.53 -2.39 3.54
N LEU A 89 -5.85 -1.95 2.47
CA LEU A 89 -4.83 -2.78 1.80
C LEU A 89 -3.76 -3.26 2.79
N LEU A 90 -3.15 -2.34 3.56
CA LEU A 90 -2.08 -2.71 4.49
C LEU A 90 -2.58 -3.67 5.58
N SER A 91 -3.82 -3.47 6.06
CA SER A 91 -4.46 -4.38 7.02
C SER A 91 -4.58 -5.80 6.48
N VAL A 92 -5.08 -5.95 5.25
CA VAL A 92 -5.24 -7.26 4.59
C VAL A 92 -3.89 -7.93 4.35
N VAL A 93 -2.88 -7.18 3.90
CA VAL A 93 -1.52 -7.71 3.68
C VAL A 93 -0.88 -8.15 5.01
N THR A 94 -1.04 -7.36 6.07
CA THR A 94 -0.53 -7.69 7.41
C THR A 94 -1.12 -8.99 7.92
N LEU A 95 -2.44 -9.17 7.77
CA LEU A 95 -3.11 -10.40 8.16
C LEU A 95 -2.53 -11.63 7.45
N HIS A 96 -2.31 -11.54 6.13
CA HIS A 96 -1.70 -12.63 5.36
C HIS A 96 -0.26 -12.91 5.76
N ILE A 97 0.53 -11.87 6.05
CA ILE A 97 1.90 -12.02 6.55
C ILE A 97 1.89 -12.83 7.85
N ILE A 98 1.01 -12.49 8.80
CA ILE A 98 0.95 -13.16 10.10
C ILE A 98 0.46 -14.60 9.93
N GLN A 99 -0.66 -14.80 9.23
CA GLN A 99 -1.27 -16.12 9.04
C GLN A 99 -0.35 -17.11 8.33
N LYS A 100 0.39 -16.66 7.31
CA LYS A 100 1.30 -17.52 6.52
C LYS A 100 2.73 -17.54 7.02
N SER A 101 3.04 -16.86 8.13
CA SER A 101 4.41 -16.71 8.63
C SER A 101 5.09 -18.03 9.04
N LYS A 102 4.32 -19.11 9.26
CA LYS A 102 4.85 -20.45 9.54
C LYS A 102 5.07 -21.26 8.26
N ASP A 103 4.15 -21.16 7.31
CA ASP A 103 4.12 -22.01 6.10
C ASP A 103 4.88 -21.42 4.91
N CYS A 104 5.00 -20.09 4.82
CA CYS A 104 5.62 -19.37 3.71
C CYS A 104 6.62 -18.33 4.24
N ARG A 105 7.64 -18.79 4.96
CA ARG A 105 8.55 -17.92 5.73
C ARG A 105 9.32 -16.92 4.86
N GLU A 106 9.82 -17.34 3.70
CA GLU A 106 10.57 -16.47 2.79
C GLU A 106 9.67 -15.43 2.13
N GLU A 107 8.48 -15.83 1.67
CA GLU A 107 7.50 -14.92 1.07
C GLU A 107 7.00 -13.89 2.08
N THR A 108 6.65 -14.33 3.28
CA THR A 108 6.18 -13.43 4.35
C THR A 108 7.27 -12.48 4.83
N LYS A 109 8.52 -12.93 4.92
CA LYS A 109 9.68 -12.07 5.25
C LYS A 109 9.91 -11.00 4.17
N SER A 110 9.90 -11.40 2.90
CA SER A 110 10.02 -10.49 1.76
C SER A 110 8.88 -9.46 1.73
N ALA A 111 7.63 -9.91 1.92
CA ALA A 111 6.46 -9.05 1.97
C ALA A 111 6.51 -8.05 3.14
N ASN A 112 6.90 -8.52 4.32
CA ASN A 112 7.03 -7.67 5.51
C ASN A 112 8.11 -6.58 5.32
N ASN A 113 9.29 -6.96 4.81
CA ASN A 113 10.33 -5.98 4.49
C ASN A 113 9.86 -4.95 3.44
N SER A 114 9.12 -5.40 2.42
CA SER A 114 8.56 -4.52 1.40
C SER A 114 7.52 -3.55 1.97
N LEU A 115 6.64 -4.05 2.84
CA LEU A 115 5.65 -3.25 3.56
C LEU A 115 6.32 -2.20 4.44
N ALA A 116 7.34 -2.58 5.22
CA ALA A 116 8.08 -1.66 6.07
C ALA A 116 8.76 -0.53 5.26
N ASN A 117 9.40 -0.89 4.13
CA ASN A 117 10.01 0.08 3.23
C ASN A 117 8.96 1.02 2.60
N PHE A 118 7.80 0.50 2.22
CA PHE A 118 6.70 1.30 1.71
C PHE A 118 6.18 2.31 2.75
N VAL A 119 5.90 1.85 3.97
CA VAL A 119 5.42 2.70 5.08
C VAL A 119 6.46 3.76 5.45
N LYS A 120 7.75 3.40 5.48
CA LYS A 120 8.86 4.35 5.67
C LYS A 120 8.80 5.48 4.63
N ASN A 121 8.62 5.15 3.36
CA ASN A 121 8.54 6.16 2.30
C ASN A 121 7.26 7.01 2.37
N CYS A 122 6.18 6.48 2.94
CA CYS A 122 4.95 7.25 3.16
C CYS A 122 5.16 8.45 4.11
N PHE A 123 6.13 8.44 5.03
CA PHE A 123 6.46 9.61 5.86
C PHE A 123 6.89 10.84 5.05
N THR A 124 7.43 10.64 3.85
CA THR A 124 7.81 11.73 2.95
C THR A 124 6.58 12.31 2.24
N LEU A 125 5.62 11.45 1.89
CA LEU A 125 4.49 11.78 1.03
C LEU A 125 3.23 12.22 1.80
N MET A 126 2.91 11.56 2.91
CA MET A 126 1.64 11.66 3.64
C MET A 126 1.78 12.30 5.02
N ASP A 127 0.66 12.61 5.67
CA ASP A 127 0.65 13.03 7.07
C ASP A 127 1.35 12.03 7.99
N ARG A 128 2.26 12.52 8.84
CA ARG A 128 3.06 11.64 9.70
C ARG A 128 2.23 11.00 10.80
N GLY A 129 1.24 11.72 11.33
CA GLY A 129 0.30 11.17 12.31
C GLY A 129 -0.50 10.01 11.75
N TYR A 130 -0.99 10.14 10.51
CA TYR A 130 -1.61 9.05 9.76
C TYR A 130 -0.66 7.86 9.55
N VAL A 131 0.58 8.10 9.13
CA VAL A 131 1.56 7.01 8.93
C VAL A 131 1.89 6.31 10.25
N PHE A 132 2.01 7.04 11.36
CA PHE A 132 2.17 6.42 12.68
C PHE A 132 0.98 5.54 13.06
N LYS A 133 -0.27 5.95 12.77
CA LYS A 133 -1.44 5.10 12.98
C LYS A 133 -1.37 3.80 12.18
N LEU A 134 -0.81 3.81 10.97
CA LEU A 134 -0.58 2.58 10.20
C LEU A 134 0.44 1.67 10.89
N VAL A 135 1.53 2.24 11.41
CA VAL A 135 2.54 1.49 12.17
C VAL A 135 1.96 0.91 13.46
N SER A 136 1.20 1.70 14.22
CA SER A 136 0.52 1.23 15.44
C SER A 136 -0.40 0.06 15.14
N ARG A 137 -1.26 0.17 14.12
CA ARG A 137 -2.15 -0.93 13.73
C ARG A 137 -1.37 -2.17 13.29
N TYR A 138 -0.26 -2.01 12.59
CA TYR A 138 0.59 -3.15 12.23
C TYR A 138 1.11 -3.86 13.48
N ILE A 139 1.65 -3.13 14.45
CA ILE A 139 2.19 -3.68 15.71
C ILE A 139 1.09 -4.34 16.54
N GLU A 140 -0.11 -3.75 16.61
CA GLU A 140 -1.26 -4.30 17.36
C GLU A 140 -1.72 -5.68 16.86
N ASN A 141 -1.37 -6.07 15.63
CA ASN A 141 -1.68 -7.40 15.12
C ASN A 141 -0.72 -8.50 15.64
N PHE A 142 0.37 -8.12 16.35
CA PHE A 142 1.30 -9.07 16.96
C PHE A 142 0.96 -9.23 18.44
N ASN A 143 0.74 -10.46 18.88
CA ASN A 143 0.48 -10.72 20.30
C ASN A 143 1.78 -10.58 21.11
N PRO A 144 1.72 -10.01 22.34
CA PRO A 144 2.85 -10.04 23.27
C PRO A 144 3.10 -11.48 23.73
N GLY A 145 3.87 -12.22 22.94
CA GLY A 145 4.11 -13.66 23.12
C GLY A 145 4.44 -14.40 21.82
N ASP A 146 4.16 -13.81 20.65
CA ASP A 146 4.60 -14.36 19.37
C ASP A 146 6.13 -14.23 19.25
N SER A 147 6.83 -15.35 19.42
CA SER A 147 8.26 -15.50 19.10
C SER A 147 8.45 -15.41 17.57
N LYS A 148 8.40 -14.18 17.02
CA LYS A 148 8.79 -13.89 15.64
C LYS A 148 9.47 -12.53 15.53
N ALA A 149 10.61 -12.43 16.21
CA ALA A 149 11.74 -11.61 15.77
C ALA A 149 12.85 -12.58 15.32
#